data_AF-A0A8S9JF19-F1
#
_entry.id   AF-A0A8S9JF19-F1
#
_cell.length_a   1.000
_cell.length_b   1.000
_cell.length_c   1.000
_cell.angle_alpha   90.00
_cell.angle_beta   90.00
_cell.angle_gamma   90.00
#
_symmetry.space_group_name_H-M   'P 1'
#
loop_
_entity.id
_entity.type
_entity.pdbx_description
1 polymer ?
#
loop_
_entity_poly.entity_id
_entity_poly.type
_entity_poly.pdbx_seq_one_letter_code
_entity_poly.pdbx_strand_id
1 'polypeptide(L)'
;MRTDLCDAGTSDICCVDPLSGSVLSSYKLKPGETGKSMELVRVGNEQVLLVGTSLSSGPAILPSGEAESTKGRILILCLVHTQNSDSGSMTICSKDGSTSQLTSPFRDEQLSSSSLCSSPDDNSYDDDIKLDEAEAWHLKLAAATTWPGMVLAICPYLDRFFLASAGNAFYVCGFPNDRPDKMKRFAVGRTRFMITSLRTYLTRIVVGDCRDGVLFYSYHEDVKKLHQVYCDPAQRLVADCFLMDANSVAVSDRKGSIAILSCKDHSDFEYSNPESNLNLNCAYYMGEVAMAIKKGGNIYKLPADDVLRSYGLSKSTEAADDTIIAGTLLGIGASSISVLNMISLSLSLSLSLHCEQGGNIYKLPADDVLRSYGLSKSTEAADDTIIAGTLLGSIFVFAPISREEYELLEAVQAKLVVHPLTAPVLGNDHKEFRGRESPSQATKILDGDMLAQFLELTNRQQESVLSTPQPSPSSLKASSKQCPSPPLMLHQVVQLLERVHYALH
;
A
#
# COMPACT_ATOMS: atom_id res chain seq x y z
N MET A 1 10.53 -35.05 -16.89
CA MET A 1 11.93 -34.63 -17.09
C MET A 1 11.99 -33.12 -16.88
N ARG A 2 12.12 -32.66 -15.63
CA ARG A 2 12.35 -31.25 -15.30
C ARG A 2 13.84 -31.13 -15.05
N THR A 3 14.50 -30.35 -15.89
CA THR A 3 15.92 -30.09 -15.88
C THR A 3 16.34 -29.45 -14.57
N ASP A 4 17.38 -30.04 -13.98
CA ASP A 4 18.14 -29.57 -12.83
C ASP A 4 18.87 -28.25 -13.14
N LEU A 5 18.13 -27.14 -13.21
CA LEU A 5 18.71 -25.82 -13.03
C LEU A 5 18.76 -25.54 -11.52
N CYS A 6 19.72 -26.18 -10.85
CA CYS A 6 20.08 -25.88 -9.47
C CYS A 6 21.02 -24.66 -9.42
N ASP A 7 20.63 -23.57 -10.07
CA ASP A 7 21.20 -22.27 -9.73
C ASP A 7 20.50 -21.84 -8.45
N ALA A 8 21.22 -21.95 -7.33
CA ALA A 8 20.76 -21.39 -6.06
C ALA A 8 20.64 -19.87 -6.24
N GLY A 9 19.46 -19.42 -6.66
CA GLY A 9 19.19 -18.02 -6.96
C GLY A 9 19.66 -17.12 -5.82
N THR A 10 20.49 -16.15 -6.13
CA THR A 10 20.95 -15.14 -5.17
C THR A 10 19.96 -13.99 -5.19
N SER A 11 19.40 -13.65 -4.04
CA SER A 11 18.59 -12.44 -3.87
C SER A 11 19.45 -11.30 -3.33
N ASP A 12 19.15 -10.07 -3.73
CA ASP A 12 19.82 -8.87 -3.28
C ASP A 12 18.82 -7.77 -2.88
N ILE A 13 19.32 -6.80 -2.13
CA ILE A 13 18.59 -5.60 -1.71
C ILE A 13 19.31 -4.42 -2.34
N CYS A 14 18.63 -3.68 -3.19
CA CYS A 14 19.25 -2.61 -3.99
C CYS A 14 18.81 -1.23 -3.49
N CYS A 15 19.78 -0.32 -3.37
CA CYS A 15 19.55 1.11 -3.25
C CYS A 15 19.47 1.67 -4.68
N VAL A 16 18.35 2.27 -5.04
CA VAL A 16 18.10 2.77 -6.40
C VAL A 16 17.95 4.29 -6.33
N ASP A 17 18.63 5.01 -7.21
CA ASP A 17 18.41 6.45 -7.39
C ASP A 17 17.03 6.66 -8.03
N PRO A 18 16.10 7.38 -7.36
CA PRO A 18 14.76 7.60 -7.88
C PRO A 18 14.73 8.43 -9.18
N LEU A 19 15.76 9.24 -9.46
CA LEU A 19 15.80 10.09 -10.66
C LEU A 19 16.30 9.32 -11.89
N SER A 20 17.42 8.63 -11.78
CA SER A 20 18.00 7.86 -12.90
C SER A 20 17.48 6.43 -13.01
N GLY A 21 16.91 5.88 -11.95
CA GLY A 21 16.60 4.45 -11.84
C GLY A 21 17.84 3.55 -11.73
N SER A 22 19.04 4.13 -11.55
CA SER A 22 20.28 3.37 -11.43
C SER A 22 20.45 2.75 -10.05
N VAL A 23 21.08 1.56 -9.99
CA VAL A 23 21.42 0.92 -8.71
C VAL A 23 22.70 1.53 -8.16
N LEU A 24 22.59 2.26 -7.04
CA LEU A 24 23.70 2.91 -6.35
C LEU A 24 24.54 1.91 -5.54
N SER A 25 23.88 0.98 -4.85
CA SER A 25 24.53 -0.08 -4.06
C SER A 25 23.61 -1.28 -3.88
N SER A 26 24.18 -2.45 -3.57
CA SER A 26 23.39 -3.64 -3.26
C SER A 26 23.96 -4.47 -2.11
N TYR A 27 23.07 -5.04 -1.30
CA TYR A 27 23.39 -5.99 -0.25
C TYR A 27 22.93 -7.38 -0.68
N LYS A 28 23.87 -8.31 -0.84
CA LYS A 28 23.58 -9.69 -1.27
C LYS A 28 23.15 -10.57 -0.09
N LEU A 29 22.02 -11.26 -0.25
CA LEU A 29 21.56 -12.26 0.71
C LEU A 29 22.37 -13.56 0.59
N LYS A 30 22.22 -14.44 1.59
CA LYS A 30 22.91 -15.74 1.57
C LYS A 30 22.37 -16.60 0.42
N PRO A 31 23.16 -17.53 -0.15
CA PRO A 31 22.67 -18.45 -1.16
C PRO A 31 21.42 -19.21 -0.71
N GLY A 32 20.37 -19.23 -1.55
CA GLY A 32 19.08 -19.85 -1.24
C GLY A 32 18.17 -19.06 -0.30
N GLU A 33 18.64 -17.93 0.24
CA GLU A 33 17.82 -17.01 1.01
C GLU A 33 17.13 -15.99 0.09
N THR A 34 15.85 -15.74 0.36
CA THR A 34 15.03 -14.80 -0.42
C THR A 34 14.47 -13.71 0.48
N GLY A 35 14.48 -12.47 -0.01
CA GLY A 35 13.79 -11.35 0.62
C GLY A 35 12.28 -11.51 0.49
N LYS A 36 11.54 -11.19 1.55
CA LYS A 36 10.07 -11.39 1.63
C LYS A 36 9.32 -10.13 2.03
N SER A 37 9.87 -9.34 2.93
CA SER A 37 9.29 -8.08 3.37
C SER A 37 10.39 -7.05 3.63
N MET A 38 10.07 -5.78 3.45
CA MET A 38 10.99 -4.68 3.66
C MET A 38 10.22 -3.45 4.12
N GLU A 39 10.72 -2.77 5.14
CA GLU A 39 10.05 -1.61 5.72
C GLU A 39 11.07 -0.64 6.33
N LEU A 40 10.83 0.66 6.18
CA LEU A 40 11.61 1.70 6.87
C LEU A 40 11.02 1.94 8.26
N VAL A 41 11.87 1.89 9.28
CA VAL A 41 11.46 2.11 10.67
C VAL A 41 12.35 3.17 11.31
N ARG A 42 11.72 4.06 12.08
CA ARG A 42 12.41 5.10 12.84
C ARG A 42 13.14 4.52 14.05
N VAL A 43 14.37 4.96 14.28
CA VAL A 43 15.19 4.65 15.45
C VAL A 43 15.80 5.96 15.95
N GLY A 44 15.25 6.51 17.05
CA GLY A 44 15.55 7.88 17.46
C GLY A 44 15.25 8.88 16.34
N ASN A 45 16.28 9.59 15.87
CA ASN A 45 16.20 10.56 14.77
C ASN A 45 16.62 9.97 13.41
N GLU A 46 17.01 8.70 13.37
CA GLU A 46 17.44 8.02 12.15
C GLU A 46 16.36 7.08 11.62
N GLN A 47 16.52 6.62 10.38
CA GLN A 47 15.72 5.55 9.80
C GLN A 47 16.60 4.36 9.48
N VAL A 48 16.09 3.16 9.72
CA VAL A 48 16.74 1.91 9.34
C VAL A 48 15.81 1.09 8.46
N LEU A 49 16.41 0.38 7.53
CA LEU A 49 15.72 -0.55 6.65
C LEU A 49 15.67 -1.93 7.31
N LEU A 50 14.48 -2.37 7.65
CA LEU A 50 14.23 -3.73 8.09
C LEU A 50 13.96 -4.62 6.90
N VAL A 51 14.58 -5.79 6.85
CA VAL A 51 14.32 -6.79 5.81
C VAL A 51 14.01 -8.14 6.43
N GLY A 52 12.82 -8.65 6.13
CA GLY A 52 12.39 -9.99 6.46
C GLY A 52 12.76 -10.96 5.34
N THR A 53 13.39 -12.07 5.71
CA THR A 53 13.85 -13.09 4.74
C THR A 53 13.23 -14.46 5.02
N SER A 54 13.39 -15.35 4.05
CA SER A 54 13.13 -16.77 4.20
C SER A 54 14.27 -17.62 3.66
N LEU A 55 14.54 -18.72 4.34
CA LEU A 55 15.44 -19.78 3.94
C LEU A 55 14.71 -21.11 4.17
N SER A 56 14.40 -21.81 3.08
CA SER A 56 13.74 -23.11 3.08
C SER A 56 14.72 -24.21 2.68
N SER A 57 14.86 -25.23 3.52
CA SER A 57 15.63 -26.43 3.19
C SER A 57 14.66 -27.56 2.80
N GLY A 58 14.24 -27.63 1.53
CA GLY A 58 13.42 -28.74 0.99
C GLY A 58 12.15 -28.32 0.25
N PRO A 59 11.46 -29.26 -0.43
CA PRO A 59 10.14 -29.04 -1.02
C PRO A 59 9.08 -28.89 0.09
N ALA A 60 8.07 -28.03 -0.09
CA ALA A 60 7.17 -27.63 0.98
C ALA A 60 5.73 -27.36 0.51
N ILE A 61 4.75 -27.86 1.26
CA ILE A 61 3.61 -27.13 1.89
C ILE A 61 2.89 -28.12 2.84
N LEU A 62 2.86 -27.81 4.14
CA LEU A 62 1.99 -28.45 5.14
C LEU A 62 0.54 -27.94 4.99
N PRO A 63 -0.48 -28.65 5.49
CA PRO A 63 -1.87 -28.18 5.49
C PRO A 63 -2.09 -26.84 6.23
N SER A 64 -1.15 -26.41 7.08
CA SER A 64 -1.12 -25.11 7.75
C SER A 64 -0.65 -23.96 6.83
N GLY A 65 -0.21 -24.26 5.61
CA GLY A 65 0.43 -23.32 4.68
C GLY A 65 1.94 -23.15 4.89
N GLU A 66 2.53 -23.76 5.93
CA GLU A 66 3.96 -23.66 6.25
C GLU A 66 4.82 -24.69 5.50
N ALA A 67 6.09 -24.37 5.28
CA ALA A 67 7.08 -25.32 4.83
C ALA A 67 7.71 -26.06 6.02
N GLU A 68 7.84 -27.40 5.95
CA GLU A 68 8.29 -28.27 7.05
C GLU A 68 9.59 -27.83 7.74
N SER A 69 10.50 -27.17 7.02
CA SER A 69 11.71 -26.56 7.58
C SER A 69 11.97 -25.20 6.94
N THR A 70 11.22 -24.18 7.39
CA THR A 70 11.51 -22.78 7.05
C THR A 70 12.04 -21.99 8.24
N LYS A 71 13.12 -21.26 7.99
CA LYS A 71 13.65 -20.24 8.91
C LYS A 71 13.60 -18.90 8.21
N GLY A 72 13.43 -17.84 8.98
CA GLY A 72 13.54 -16.47 8.50
C GLY A 72 14.65 -15.74 9.20
N ARG A 73 15.04 -14.59 8.66
CA ARG A 73 15.87 -13.63 9.38
C ARG A 73 15.21 -12.26 9.31
N ILE A 74 15.49 -11.45 10.32
CA ILE A 74 15.34 -10.00 10.25
C ILE A 74 16.73 -9.41 10.12
N LEU A 75 16.96 -8.68 9.03
CA LEU A 75 18.14 -7.87 8.78
C LEU A 75 17.80 -6.42 9.10
N ILE A 76 18.72 -5.74 9.77
CA ILE A 76 18.64 -4.31 10.06
C ILE A 76 19.78 -3.65 9.27
N LEU A 77 19.43 -2.92 8.22
CA LEU A 77 20.36 -2.22 7.35
C LEU A 77 20.26 -0.71 7.61
N CYS A 78 21.39 -0.06 7.79
CA CYS A 78 21.49 1.39 7.86
C CYS A 78 21.88 1.94 6.49
N LEU A 79 21.19 2.98 6.04
CA LEU A 79 21.56 3.71 4.85
C LEU A 79 22.57 4.80 5.24
N VAL A 80 23.76 4.76 4.64
CA VAL A 80 24.86 5.66 4.98
C VAL A 80 25.26 6.45 3.74
N HIS A 81 25.46 7.75 3.92
CA HIS A 81 25.95 8.65 2.88
C HIS A 81 27.44 8.89 3.07
N THR A 82 28.25 8.63 2.05
CA THR A 82 29.68 8.98 2.06
C THR A 82 29.84 10.30 1.32
N GLN A 83 30.05 11.41 2.03
CA GLN A 83 30.54 12.65 1.42
C GLN A 83 32.06 12.65 1.51
N ASN A 84 32.76 12.60 0.37
CA ASN A 84 34.16 12.96 0.33
C ASN A 84 34.24 14.48 0.36
N SER A 85 34.57 15.06 1.51
CA SER A 85 35.02 16.45 1.58
C SER A 85 36.03 16.58 2.70
N ASP A 86 37.28 16.86 2.31
CA ASP A 86 38.27 17.53 3.16
C ASP A 86 37.76 18.94 3.50
N SER A 87 36.76 19.03 4.38
CA SER A 87 36.32 20.26 5.03
C SER A 87 35.25 19.91 6.06
N GLY A 88 35.58 20.07 7.33
CA GLY A 88 34.62 20.38 8.40
C GLY A 88 33.38 19.48 8.51
N SER A 89 33.54 18.34 9.17
CA SER A 89 32.56 17.66 10.03
C SER A 89 31.12 18.22 10.03
N MET A 90 30.19 17.45 9.48
CA MET A 90 28.81 17.36 9.96
C MET A 90 28.54 15.91 10.40
N THR A 91 29.20 15.50 11.47
CA THR A 91 28.76 14.34 12.25
C THR A 91 27.55 14.75 13.08
N ILE A 92 26.34 14.31 12.70
CA ILE A 92 25.21 14.25 13.65
C ILE A 92 25.38 12.95 14.45
N CYS A 93 26.28 12.98 15.42
CA CYS A 93 26.43 11.96 16.45
C CYS A 93 26.80 12.70 17.75
N SER A 94 25.79 13.08 18.53
CA SER A 94 25.99 13.72 19.82
C SER A 94 26.43 12.68 20.85
N LYS A 95 27.71 12.70 21.25
CA LYS A 95 28.15 12.11 22.51
C LYS A 95 29.06 13.07 23.25
N ASP A 96 28.58 13.49 24.40
CA ASP A 96 29.29 14.32 25.37
C ASP A 96 30.43 13.57 26.07
N GLY A 97 31.52 14.32 26.28
CA GLY A 97 32.30 14.32 27.52
C GLY A 97 33.41 13.28 27.68
N SER A 98 34.67 13.69 27.43
CA SER A 98 35.67 13.84 28.50
C SER A 98 37.05 14.24 27.94
N THR A 99 37.68 15.20 28.61
CA THR A 99 38.95 15.89 28.29
C THR A 99 40.19 15.23 28.90
N SER A 100 41.31 15.23 28.17
CA SER A 100 42.70 15.50 28.65
C SER A 100 43.67 15.40 27.45
N GLN A 101 44.28 16.50 26.95
CA GLN A 101 45.66 16.98 27.24
C GLN A 101 46.76 15.91 27.07
N LEU A 102 47.92 16.08 26.39
CA LEU A 102 48.73 17.22 25.94
C LEU A 102 49.90 16.67 25.07
N THR A 103 50.44 17.51 24.16
CA THR A 103 51.86 17.67 23.71
C THR A 103 52.67 16.53 23.06
N SER A 104 53.29 16.80 21.89
CA SER A 104 54.78 16.88 21.69
C SER A 104 55.23 16.90 20.19
N PRO A 105 56.42 17.47 19.83
CA PRO A 105 56.65 18.28 18.62
C PRO A 105 57.90 17.95 17.73
N PHE A 106 58.06 18.70 16.60
CA PHE A 106 59.29 18.95 15.77
C PHE A 106 59.88 17.78 14.95
N ARG A 107 60.62 17.88 13.82
CA ARG A 107 61.15 18.92 12.89
C ARG A 107 61.77 18.22 11.64
N ASP A 108 62.12 19.03 10.63
CA ASP A 108 63.28 18.95 9.70
C ASP A 108 63.10 18.72 8.19
N GLU A 109 63.87 19.56 7.48
CA GLU A 109 63.99 19.89 6.05
C GLU A 109 65.00 19.01 5.29
N GLN A 110 64.93 18.98 3.95
CA GLN A 110 66.07 19.06 2.99
C GLN A 110 65.54 18.97 1.54
N LEU A 111 65.63 20.01 0.68
CA LEU A 111 66.76 20.41 -0.20
C LEU A 111 67.17 19.29 -1.19
N SER A 112 67.22 19.43 -2.54
CA SER A 112 67.67 20.57 -3.37
C SER A 112 67.31 20.41 -4.88
N SER A 113 67.25 21.57 -5.58
CA SER A 113 67.81 21.94 -6.92
C SER A 113 67.51 21.09 -8.17
N SER A 114 67.29 21.57 -9.39
CA SER A 114 67.42 22.87 -10.11
C SER A 114 66.98 22.60 -11.58
N SER A 115 66.30 23.47 -12.31
CA SER A 115 66.90 24.38 -13.32
C SER A 115 65.81 25.18 -14.07
N LEU A 116 66.19 26.34 -14.64
CA LEU A 116 65.33 27.34 -15.30
C LEU A 116 65.49 27.35 -16.84
N CYS A 117 64.44 27.84 -17.53
CA CYS A 117 64.33 28.33 -18.92
C CYS A 117 64.06 27.26 -20.01
N SER A 118 63.11 27.36 -20.97
CA SER A 118 62.57 28.51 -21.72
C SER A 118 61.27 28.17 -22.52
N SER A 119 60.55 29.25 -22.88
CA SER A 119 59.59 29.51 -23.99
C SER A 119 58.15 28.94 -23.99
N PRO A 120 57.15 29.78 -24.29
CA PRO A 120 55.78 29.36 -24.58
C PRO A 120 55.62 29.00 -26.06
N ASP A 121 54.73 28.06 -26.37
CA ASP A 121 53.68 28.20 -27.39
C ASP A 121 53.01 26.84 -27.67
N ASP A 122 51.67 26.89 -27.64
CA ASP A 122 50.67 26.03 -28.28
C ASP A 122 50.92 24.52 -28.42
N ASN A 123 50.12 23.72 -27.69
CA ASN A 123 49.09 22.85 -28.26
C ASN A 123 48.44 21.94 -27.18
N SER A 124 47.12 21.78 -27.30
CA SER A 124 46.24 20.78 -26.66
C SER A 124 46.23 20.71 -25.12
N TYR A 125 45.25 21.39 -24.50
CA TYR A 125 44.69 20.90 -23.24
C TYR A 125 43.78 19.72 -23.55
N ASP A 126 44.37 18.53 -23.53
CA ASP A 126 43.71 17.27 -23.25
C ASP A 126 44.19 16.91 -21.85
N ASP A 127 43.42 17.25 -20.83
CA ASP A 127 43.69 16.83 -19.45
C ASP A 127 42.35 16.66 -18.73
N ASP A 128 41.87 15.42 -18.81
CA ASP A 128 41.09 14.70 -17.81
C ASP A 128 40.32 15.58 -16.82
N ILE A 129 39.12 16.01 -17.22
CA ILE A 129 38.04 16.20 -16.26
C ILE A 129 37.79 14.80 -15.67
N LYS A 130 38.36 14.53 -14.49
CA LYS A 130 37.85 13.51 -13.56
C LYS A 130 36.39 13.83 -13.29
N LEU A 131 35.52 13.29 -14.14
CA LEU A 131 34.09 13.30 -13.99
C LEU A 131 33.72 12.43 -12.78
N ASP A 132 33.09 13.08 -11.82
CA ASP A 132 32.26 12.55 -10.75
C ASP A 132 32.87 11.50 -9.82
N GLU A 133 33.46 11.97 -8.72
CA GLU A 133 33.36 11.25 -7.45
C GLU A 133 31.88 11.23 -7.02
N ALA A 134 31.16 10.21 -7.49
CA ALA A 134 29.74 10.02 -7.21
C ALA A 134 29.49 9.86 -5.71
N GLU A 135 28.63 10.73 -5.17
CA GLU A 135 28.02 10.60 -3.85
C GLU A 135 27.34 9.22 -3.74
N ALA A 136 27.99 8.26 -3.07
CA ALA A 136 27.50 6.89 -3.03
C ALA A 136 26.77 6.60 -1.72
N TRP A 137 25.44 6.46 -1.81
CA TRP A 137 24.61 5.88 -0.76
C TRP A 137 24.87 4.38 -0.65
N HIS A 138 25.24 3.91 0.56
CA HIS A 138 25.56 2.50 0.80
C HIS A 138 24.73 1.88 1.93
N LEU A 139 24.40 0.59 1.76
CA LEU A 139 23.70 -0.21 2.77
C LEU A 139 24.70 -0.90 3.71
N LYS A 140 24.61 -0.62 5.01
CA LYS A 140 25.44 -1.23 6.06
C LYS A 140 24.61 -2.12 6.97
N LEU A 141 24.98 -3.39 7.12
CA LEU A 141 24.32 -4.29 8.08
C LEU A 141 24.67 -3.91 9.52
N ALA A 142 23.65 -3.56 10.31
CA ALA A 142 23.77 -3.31 11.75
C ALA A 142 23.57 -4.60 12.56
N ALA A 143 22.55 -5.40 12.22
CA ALA A 143 22.28 -6.66 12.90
C ALA A 143 21.49 -7.64 12.01
N ALA A 144 21.64 -8.93 12.29
CA ALA A 144 20.88 -10.00 11.66
C ALA A 144 20.46 -11.04 12.71
N THR A 145 19.16 -11.30 12.83
CA THR A 145 18.61 -12.23 13.82
C THR A 145 17.80 -13.32 13.14
N THR A 146 17.98 -14.59 13.54
CA THR A 146 17.20 -15.72 13.03
C THR A 146 15.87 -15.88 13.78
N TRP A 147 14.80 -16.18 13.04
CA TRP A 147 13.44 -16.32 13.55
C TRP A 147 12.83 -17.67 13.14
N PRO A 148 11.92 -18.22 13.97
CA PRO A 148 11.25 -19.49 13.68
C PRO A 148 10.12 -19.26 12.67
N GLY A 149 10.36 -19.58 11.41
CA GLY A 149 9.43 -19.33 10.30
C GLY A 149 9.84 -18.13 9.41
N MET A 150 9.23 -18.05 8.24
CA MET A 150 9.50 -17.00 7.25
C MET A 150 8.96 -15.65 7.72
N VAL A 151 9.72 -14.57 7.49
CA VAL A 151 9.29 -13.20 7.84
C VAL A 151 8.58 -12.56 6.65
N LEU A 152 7.25 -12.72 6.59
CA LEU A 152 6.45 -12.32 5.42
C LEU A 152 5.94 -10.88 5.47
N ALA A 153 5.86 -10.28 6.65
CA ALA A 153 5.36 -8.92 6.81
C ALA A 153 6.12 -8.20 7.93
N ILE A 154 6.43 -6.93 7.69
CA ILE A 154 6.98 -5.98 8.66
C ILE A 154 6.14 -4.71 8.52
N CYS A 155 5.86 -4.04 9.63
CA CYS A 155 5.04 -2.82 9.62
C CYS A 155 5.48 -1.89 10.78
N PRO A 156 5.62 -0.57 10.57
CA PRO A 156 5.90 0.36 11.66
C PRO A 156 4.73 0.40 12.65
N TYR A 157 5.03 0.74 13.91
CA TYR A 157 4.00 0.79 14.96
C TYR A 157 4.32 1.83 16.03
N LEU A 158 3.41 2.80 16.20
CA LEU A 158 3.49 3.84 17.24
C LEU A 158 4.85 4.57 17.28
N ASP A 159 5.48 4.80 16.13
CA ASP A 159 6.77 5.48 15.90
C ASP A 159 8.02 4.94 16.61
N ARG A 160 7.86 4.03 17.59
CA ARG A 160 8.95 3.48 18.40
C ARG A 160 9.02 1.96 18.37
N PHE A 161 7.98 1.32 17.85
CA PHE A 161 7.92 -0.11 17.66
C PHE A 161 7.77 -0.43 16.18
N PHE A 162 7.95 -1.71 15.89
CA PHE A 162 7.54 -2.30 14.64
C PHE A 162 6.98 -3.68 14.91
N LEU A 163 6.13 -4.14 14.01
CA LEU A 163 5.63 -5.50 13.98
C LEU A 163 6.42 -6.29 12.96
N ALA A 164 6.68 -7.56 13.26
CA ALA A 164 7.22 -8.50 12.28
C ALA A 164 6.56 -9.87 12.45
N SER A 165 6.17 -10.49 11.34
CA SER A 165 5.66 -11.86 11.32
C SER A 165 6.79 -12.88 11.25
N ALA A 166 6.55 -14.08 11.75
CA ALA A 166 7.32 -15.28 11.45
C ALA A 166 6.39 -16.50 11.53
N GLY A 167 6.07 -17.08 10.37
CA GLY A 167 5.06 -18.15 10.27
C GLY A 167 3.69 -17.67 10.75
N ASN A 168 3.08 -18.40 11.68
CA ASN A 168 1.82 -18.04 12.35
C ASN A 168 1.97 -17.16 13.61
N ALA A 169 3.14 -16.59 13.86
CA ALA A 169 3.36 -15.67 14.97
C ALA A 169 3.74 -14.28 14.47
N PHE A 170 3.38 -13.25 15.24
CA PHE A 170 3.89 -11.90 15.03
C PHE A 170 4.37 -11.30 16.35
N TYR A 171 5.28 -10.35 16.27
CA TYR A 171 5.99 -9.85 17.43
C TYR A 171 5.99 -8.32 17.42
N VAL A 172 5.71 -7.73 18.59
CA VAL A 172 5.97 -6.31 18.82
C VAL A 172 7.43 -6.16 19.16
N CYS A 173 8.17 -5.43 18.34
CA CYS A 173 9.61 -5.24 18.46
C CYS A 173 9.95 -3.76 18.55
N GLY A 174 11.16 -3.46 19.00
CA GLY A 174 11.68 -2.09 19.02
C GLY A 174 13.16 -2.07 19.37
N PHE A 175 13.72 -0.86 19.41
CA PHE A 175 15.15 -0.63 19.59
C PHE A 175 15.41 0.07 20.94
N PRO A 176 15.68 -0.68 22.02
CA PRO A 176 16.13 -0.13 23.28
C PRO A 176 17.27 0.90 23.11
N ASN A 177 17.08 2.08 23.70
CA ASN A 177 18.03 3.19 23.66
C ASN A 177 18.41 3.63 22.22
N ASP A 178 17.46 3.52 21.28
CA ASP A 178 17.63 3.92 19.88
C ASP A 178 18.86 3.30 19.22
N ARG A 179 19.17 2.05 19.55
CA ARG A 179 20.30 1.33 18.94
C ARG A 179 19.83 0.26 17.96
N PRO A 180 20.08 0.43 16.65
CA PRO A 180 19.70 -0.54 15.62
C PRO A 180 20.27 -1.94 15.86
N ASP A 181 21.46 -2.04 16.46
CA ASP A 181 22.13 -3.32 16.73
C ASP A 181 21.52 -4.12 17.91
N LYS A 182 20.64 -3.50 18.71
CA LYS A 182 20.01 -4.10 19.89
C LYS A 182 18.49 -4.18 19.78
N MET A 183 17.98 -4.79 18.71
CA MET A 183 16.54 -5.10 18.58
C MET A 183 16.05 -6.00 19.74
N LYS A 184 14.90 -5.66 20.33
CA LYS A 184 14.21 -6.44 21.37
C LYS A 184 12.78 -6.79 20.98
N ARG A 185 12.33 -8.00 21.34
CA ARG A 185 10.93 -8.43 21.26
C ARG A 185 10.23 -8.13 22.59
N PHE A 186 9.10 -7.44 22.53
CA PHE A 186 8.32 -7.01 23.70
C PHE A 186 7.11 -7.90 23.95
N ALA A 187 6.39 -8.29 22.90
CA ALA A 187 5.23 -9.15 22.96
C ALA A 187 5.16 -10.06 21.74
N VAL A 188 4.36 -11.13 21.85
CA VAL A 188 4.08 -12.08 20.76
C VAL A 188 2.58 -12.34 20.69
N GLY A 189 2.04 -12.30 19.48
CA GLY A 189 0.71 -12.77 19.14
C GLY A 189 0.80 -13.96 18.19
N ARG A 190 -0.21 -14.82 18.19
CA ARG A 190 -0.25 -16.02 17.35
C ARG A 190 -1.62 -16.17 16.70
N THR A 191 -1.61 -16.51 15.43
CA THR A 191 -2.78 -16.88 14.64
C THR A 191 -2.81 -18.40 14.46
N ARG A 192 -3.93 -18.93 13.97
CA ARG A 192 -4.04 -20.37 13.67
C ARG A 192 -3.20 -20.73 12.43
N PHE A 193 -3.22 -19.88 11.42
CA PHE A 193 -2.56 -20.09 10.14
C PHE A 193 -1.43 -19.08 9.89
N MET A 194 -0.63 -19.33 8.86
CA MET A 194 0.50 -18.46 8.51
C MET A 194 0.04 -17.03 8.23
N ILE A 195 0.71 -16.06 8.85
CA ILE A 195 0.45 -14.64 8.68
C ILE A 195 1.00 -14.18 7.34
N THR A 196 0.16 -13.58 6.51
CA THR A 196 0.52 -13.07 5.18
C THR A 196 0.66 -11.55 5.15
N SER A 197 -0.06 -10.81 5.99
CA SER A 197 -0.02 -9.35 6.03
C SER A 197 -0.11 -8.81 7.46
N LEU A 198 0.54 -7.66 7.69
CA LEU A 198 0.49 -6.90 8.94
C LEU A 198 0.26 -5.43 8.59
N ARG A 199 -0.73 -4.82 9.22
CA ARG A 199 -1.05 -3.39 9.09
C ARG A 199 -1.38 -2.80 10.44
N THR A 200 -1.15 -1.50 10.57
CA THR A 200 -1.43 -0.76 11.79
C THR A 200 -2.18 0.52 11.45
N TYR A 201 -3.05 0.93 12.38
CA TYR A 201 -3.67 2.25 12.38
C TYR A 201 -3.71 2.71 13.84
N LEU A 202 -2.89 3.72 14.16
CA LEU A 202 -2.67 4.15 15.55
C LEU A 202 -2.31 2.95 16.44
N THR A 203 -3.13 2.66 17.45
CA THR A 203 -2.94 1.55 18.39
C THR A 203 -3.49 0.22 17.87
N ARG A 204 -4.30 0.24 16.81
CA ARG A 204 -4.91 -0.95 16.22
C ARG A 204 -3.93 -1.68 15.33
N ILE A 205 -3.95 -3.00 15.45
CA ILE A 205 -3.15 -3.91 14.63
C ILE A 205 -4.12 -4.80 13.87
N VAL A 206 -3.92 -4.96 12.57
CA VAL A 206 -4.60 -5.98 11.75
C VAL A 206 -3.58 -6.99 11.26
N VAL A 207 -3.96 -8.26 11.41
CA VAL A 207 -3.20 -9.43 10.98
C VAL A 207 -4.04 -10.19 9.97
N GLY A 208 -3.57 -10.26 8.73
CA GLY A 208 -4.17 -11.13 7.72
C GLY A 208 -3.43 -12.47 7.68
N ASP A 209 -4.16 -13.56 7.69
CA ASP A 209 -3.59 -14.90 7.56
C ASP A 209 -4.04 -15.60 6.27
N CYS A 210 -3.42 -16.75 5.99
CA CYS A 210 -3.66 -17.47 4.75
C CYS A 210 -4.98 -18.26 4.72
N ARG A 211 -5.89 -18.15 5.70
CA ARG A 211 -7.14 -18.95 5.71
C ARG A 211 -8.32 -18.35 6.47
N ASP A 212 -8.12 -17.83 7.66
CA ASP A 212 -9.17 -17.29 8.53
C ASP A 212 -9.53 -15.84 8.23
N GLY A 213 -8.87 -15.20 7.25
CA GLY A 213 -9.11 -13.80 6.92
C GLY A 213 -8.29 -12.87 7.78
N VAL A 214 -8.93 -11.81 8.28
CA VAL A 214 -8.28 -10.76 9.08
C VAL A 214 -8.66 -10.79 10.56
N LEU A 215 -7.69 -10.48 11.40
CA LEU A 215 -7.79 -10.50 12.86
C LEU A 215 -7.29 -9.17 13.43
N PHE A 216 -8.08 -8.54 14.29
CA PHE A 216 -7.71 -7.28 14.92
C PHE A 216 -7.11 -7.54 16.29
N TYR A 217 -6.02 -6.84 16.58
CA TYR A 217 -5.33 -6.89 17.87
C TYR A 217 -5.16 -5.49 18.45
N SER A 218 -5.04 -5.45 19.77
CA SER A 218 -4.61 -4.30 20.55
C SER A 218 -3.39 -4.69 21.38
N TYR A 219 -2.40 -3.79 21.45
CA TYR A 219 -1.21 -3.98 22.28
C TYR A 219 -1.31 -3.14 23.55
N HIS A 220 -1.26 -3.82 24.70
CA HIS A 220 -1.20 -3.19 26.01
C HIS A 220 0.26 -3.15 26.47
N GLU A 221 0.83 -1.94 26.48
CA GLU A 221 2.25 -1.73 26.77
C GLU A 221 2.63 -2.10 28.21
N ASP A 222 1.82 -1.71 29.19
CA ASP A 222 2.14 -1.88 30.62
C ASP A 222 2.36 -3.36 30.97
N VAL A 223 1.51 -4.23 30.41
CA VAL A 223 1.56 -5.68 30.62
C VAL A 223 2.32 -6.42 29.52
N LYS A 224 2.72 -5.72 28.45
CA LYS A 224 3.36 -6.27 27.25
C LYS A 224 2.59 -7.45 26.67
N LYS A 225 1.28 -7.29 26.51
CA LYS A 225 0.38 -8.32 25.97
C LYS A 225 -0.39 -7.82 24.77
N LEU A 226 -0.68 -8.75 23.86
CA LEU A 226 -1.55 -8.56 22.72
C LEU A 226 -2.90 -9.22 23.02
N HIS A 227 -3.98 -8.50 22.74
CA HIS A 227 -5.34 -8.98 22.88
C HIS A 227 -6.04 -8.92 21.53
N GLN A 228 -6.57 -10.06 21.08
CA GLN A 228 -7.42 -10.11 19.91
C GLN A 228 -8.77 -9.48 20.24
N VAL A 229 -9.22 -8.56 19.38
CA VAL A 229 -10.44 -7.77 19.58
C VAL A 229 -11.51 -8.17 18.56
N TYR A 230 -11.14 -8.29 17.30
CA TYR A 230 -12.07 -8.63 16.22
C TYR A 230 -11.57 -9.76 15.32
N CYS A 231 -12.50 -10.47 14.67
CA CYS A 231 -12.24 -11.53 13.71
C CYS A 231 -13.16 -11.43 12.49
N ASP A 232 -12.61 -11.72 11.32
CA ASP A 232 -13.36 -11.88 10.07
C ASP A 232 -14.40 -13.02 10.22
N PRO A 233 -15.67 -12.79 9.85
CA PRO A 233 -16.69 -13.83 9.86
C PRO A 233 -16.51 -14.89 8.78
N ALA A 234 -15.69 -14.64 7.75
CA ALA A 234 -15.52 -15.51 6.60
C ALA A 234 -14.08 -16.02 6.47
N GLN A 235 -13.93 -17.24 5.95
CA GLN A 235 -12.62 -17.77 5.58
C GLN A 235 -12.13 -17.10 4.31
N ARG A 236 -11.01 -16.37 4.40
CA ARG A 236 -10.38 -15.69 3.26
C ARG A 236 -8.90 -16.02 3.21
N LEU A 237 -8.42 -16.28 1.99
CA LEU A 237 -6.99 -16.44 1.72
C LEU A 237 -6.39 -15.05 1.57
N VAL A 238 -6.01 -14.36 2.65
CA VAL A 238 -5.59 -12.95 2.56
C VAL A 238 -4.34 -12.79 1.69
N ALA A 239 -4.46 -11.97 0.66
CA ALA A 239 -3.36 -11.52 -0.18
C ALA A 239 -2.69 -10.28 0.43
N ASP A 240 -3.48 -9.23 0.69
CA ASP A 240 -3.07 -8.03 1.43
C ASP A 240 -4.27 -7.40 2.12
N CYS A 241 -4.04 -6.48 3.06
CA CYS A 241 -5.07 -5.69 3.70
C CYS A 241 -4.61 -4.24 3.95
N PHE A 242 -5.56 -3.37 4.24
CA PHE A 242 -5.34 -1.97 4.58
C PHE A 242 -6.39 -1.50 5.60
N LEU A 243 -5.94 -0.95 6.74
CA LEU A 243 -6.82 -0.33 7.74
C LEU A 243 -7.19 1.07 7.26
N MET A 244 -8.47 1.29 6.99
CA MET A 244 -9.00 2.60 6.59
C MET A 244 -9.06 3.54 7.78
N ASP A 245 -9.51 3.00 8.91
CA ASP A 245 -9.60 3.67 10.20
C ASP A 245 -9.40 2.65 11.36
N ALA A 246 -9.77 3.01 12.58
CA ALA A 246 -9.58 2.15 13.76
C ALA A 246 -10.48 0.89 13.80
N ASN A 247 -11.53 0.84 12.99
CA ASN A 247 -12.64 -0.12 13.00
C ASN A 247 -12.92 -0.74 11.62
N SER A 248 -12.47 -0.13 10.53
CA SER A 248 -12.72 -0.58 9.15
C SER A 248 -11.45 -1.00 8.42
N VAL A 249 -11.54 -2.09 7.66
CA VAL A 249 -10.43 -2.69 6.92
C VAL A 249 -10.88 -3.11 5.52
N ALA A 250 -10.04 -2.81 4.53
CA ALA A 250 -10.12 -3.36 3.19
C ALA A 250 -9.21 -4.59 3.09
N VAL A 251 -9.71 -5.69 2.52
CA VAL A 251 -9.03 -6.98 2.44
C VAL A 251 -9.08 -7.50 1.01
N SER A 252 -7.92 -7.76 0.41
CA SER A 252 -7.79 -8.51 -0.84
C SER A 252 -7.59 -9.98 -0.52
N ASP A 253 -8.30 -10.84 -1.24
CA ASP A 253 -8.09 -12.27 -1.20
C ASP A 253 -7.31 -12.78 -2.43
N ARG A 254 -6.69 -13.95 -2.27
CA ARG A 254 -5.97 -14.65 -3.34
C ARG A 254 -6.87 -15.31 -4.39
N LYS A 255 -8.18 -15.18 -4.24
CA LYS A 255 -9.17 -15.69 -5.20
C LYS A 255 -9.62 -14.59 -6.16
N GLY A 256 -9.23 -13.34 -5.90
CA GLY A 256 -9.43 -12.19 -6.75
C GLY A 256 -10.57 -11.27 -6.33
N SER A 257 -11.01 -11.35 -5.07
CA SER A 257 -12.00 -10.45 -4.50
C SER A 257 -11.37 -9.44 -3.54
N ILE A 258 -12.03 -8.30 -3.41
CA ILE A 258 -11.82 -7.33 -2.34
C ILE A 258 -13.07 -7.25 -1.47
N ALA A 259 -12.89 -7.07 -0.17
CA ALA A 259 -13.97 -6.93 0.80
C ALA A 259 -13.64 -5.80 1.78
N ILE A 260 -14.67 -5.08 2.22
CA ILE A 260 -14.56 -4.10 3.30
C ILE A 260 -15.33 -4.61 4.50
N LEU A 261 -14.62 -4.72 5.62
CA LEU A 261 -15.13 -5.21 6.88
C LEU A 261 -15.08 -4.06 7.89
N SER A 262 -16.14 -3.90 8.68
CA SER A 262 -16.18 -2.91 9.75
C SER A 262 -16.72 -3.50 11.05
N CYS A 263 -16.30 -2.92 12.17
CA CYS A 263 -16.97 -3.16 13.46
C CYS A 263 -18.03 -2.08 13.72
N LYS A 264 -19.15 -2.44 14.35
CA LYS A 264 -20.14 -1.47 14.84
C LYS A 264 -19.68 -0.85 16.16
N ASP A 265 -19.96 0.43 16.36
CA ASP A 265 -19.50 1.19 17.53
C ASP A 265 -19.92 0.58 18.87
N HIS A 266 -19.01 0.80 19.83
CA HIS A 266 -18.82 0.22 21.17
C HIS A 266 -20.01 0.22 22.17
N SER A 267 -21.27 0.42 21.76
CA SER A 267 -22.40 0.51 22.69
C SER A 267 -22.99 -0.82 23.17
N ASP A 268 -22.75 -1.95 22.48
CA ASP A 268 -23.46 -3.21 22.77
C ASP A 268 -22.58 -4.43 23.16
N PHE A 269 -21.26 -4.30 23.28
CA PHE A 269 -20.35 -5.45 23.16
C PHE A 269 -19.32 -5.66 24.26
N GLU A 270 -19.68 -5.43 25.52
CA GLU A 270 -18.81 -5.83 26.65
C GLU A 270 -18.67 -7.38 26.79
N TYR A 271 -19.40 -8.18 25.98
CA TYR A 271 -19.41 -9.65 26.05
C TYR A 271 -19.53 -10.42 24.72
N SER A 272 -19.33 -9.83 23.52
CA SER A 272 -19.36 -10.63 22.28
C SER A 272 -18.15 -11.54 22.14
N ASN A 273 -18.38 -12.78 21.69
CA ASN A 273 -17.33 -13.72 21.31
C ASN A 273 -16.44 -13.08 20.20
N PRO A 274 -15.12 -12.95 20.39
CA PRO A 274 -14.21 -12.35 19.41
C PRO A 274 -14.07 -13.16 18.11
N GLU A 275 -14.71 -14.34 18.01
CA GLU A 275 -14.58 -15.25 16.86
C GLU A 275 -15.44 -14.88 15.65
N SER A 276 -16.34 -13.89 15.73
CA SER A 276 -17.12 -13.41 14.56
C SER A 276 -17.86 -12.10 14.88
N ASN A 277 -17.16 -10.97 14.82
CA ASN A 277 -17.73 -9.67 15.21
C ASN A 277 -17.41 -8.53 14.22
N LEU A 278 -16.69 -8.82 13.12
CA LEU A 278 -16.65 -7.92 11.97
C LEU A 278 -17.89 -8.13 11.09
N ASN A 279 -18.46 -7.04 10.59
CA ASN A 279 -19.51 -7.06 9.59
C ASN A 279 -18.90 -6.88 8.21
N LEU A 280 -19.38 -7.65 7.24
CA LEU A 280 -19.07 -7.44 5.84
C LEU A 280 -19.96 -6.33 5.29
N ASN A 281 -19.35 -5.18 5.00
CA ASN A 281 -20.05 -4.02 4.44
C ASN A 281 -20.30 -4.24 2.96
N CYS A 282 -19.22 -4.41 2.20
CA CYS A 282 -19.30 -4.62 0.76
C CYS A 282 -18.17 -5.53 0.26
N ALA A 283 -18.39 -6.13 -0.92
CA ALA A 283 -17.40 -6.95 -1.60
C ALA A 283 -17.51 -6.85 -3.12
N TYR A 284 -16.40 -7.13 -3.80
CA TYR A 284 -16.28 -7.05 -5.25
C TYR A 284 -15.28 -8.07 -5.78
N TYR A 285 -15.70 -8.85 -6.78
CA TYR A 285 -14.81 -9.75 -7.50
C TYR A 285 -14.13 -9.02 -8.66
N MET A 286 -12.83 -8.75 -8.51
CA MET A 286 -11.99 -8.13 -9.53
C MET A 286 -11.65 -9.14 -10.65
N GLY A 287 -11.55 -10.43 -10.31
CA GLY A 287 -11.08 -11.47 -11.22
C GLY A 287 -9.55 -11.61 -11.27
N GLU A 288 -8.84 -10.78 -10.51
CA GLU A 288 -7.39 -10.76 -10.41
C GLU A 288 -6.97 -10.61 -8.94
N VAL A 289 -5.85 -11.21 -8.56
CA VAL A 289 -5.34 -11.12 -7.19
C VAL A 289 -4.67 -9.77 -6.98
N ALA A 290 -5.24 -8.92 -6.12
CA ALA A 290 -4.57 -7.70 -5.66
C ALA A 290 -3.49 -8.06 -4.63
N MET A 291 -2.23 -7.82 -5.00
CA MET A 291 -1.04 -8.16 -4.20
C MET A 291 -0.63 -7.03 -3.26
N ALA A 292 -1.07 -5.81 -3.52
CA ALA A 292 -0.84 -4.65 -2.67
C ALA A 292 -2.09 -3.76 -2.66
N ILE A 293 -2.53 -3.35 -1.47
CA ILE A 293 -3.63 -2.39 -1.29
C ILE A 293 -3.13 -1.21 -0.47
N LYS A 294 -3.49 0.00 -0.87
CA LYS A 294 -3.11 1.25 -0.20
C LYS A 294 -4.21 2.29 -0.21
N LYS A 295 -4.13 3.27 0.70
CA LYS A 295 -4.89 4.52 0.61
C LYS A 295 -4.43 5.32 -0.61
N GLY A 296 -5.36 5.74 -1.45
CA GLY A 296 -5.15 6.71 -2.51
C GLY A 296 -5.37 8.14 -2.00
N GLY A 297 -4.74 9.11 -2.65
CA GLY A 297 -5.02 10.53 -2.46
C GLY A 297 -5.63 11.12 -3.73
N ASN A 298 -6.67 11.93 -3.60
CA ASN A 298 -7.25 12.64 -4.74
C ASN A 298 -6.41 13.89 -5.07
N ILE A 299 -5.80 13.94 -6.24
CA ILE A 299 -4.91 15.05 -6.65
C ILE A 299 -5.71 16.19 -7.32
N TYR A 300 -6.96 15.98 -7.74
CA TYR A 300 -7.70 16.96 -8.53
C TYR A 300 -9.05 17.35 -7.91
N LYS A 301 -9.18 18.63 -7.52
CA LYS A 301 -10.48 19.29 -7.27
C LYS A 301 -11.05 19.72 -8.62
N LEU A 302 -12.26 19.27 -8.98
CA LEU A 302 -12.84 19.50 -10.31
C LEU A 302 -13.82 20.70 -10.31
N PRO A 303 -13.94 21.43 -11.43
CA PRO A 303 -14.95 22.47 -11.63
C PRO A 303 -16.41 21.96 -11.57
N ALA A 304 -16.63 20.66 -11.76
CA ALA A 304 -17.96 20.04 -11.74
C ALA A 304 -18.61 20.03 -10.34
N ASP A 305 -17.80 20.15 -9.28
CA ASP A 305 -18.30 20.17 -7.89
C ASP A 305 -19.18 21.40 -7.61
N ASP A 306 -18.92 22.53 -8.30
CA ASP A 306 -19.67 23.77 -8.13
C ASP A 306 -21.06 23.72 -8.79
N VAL A 307 -21.22 22.93 -9.86
CA VAL A 307 -22.49 22.78 -10.59
C VAL A 307 -23.41 21.78 -9.87
N LEU A 308 -22.87 20.68 -9.33
CA LEU A 308 -23.65 19.68 -8.58
C LEU A 308 -24.21 20.23 -7.26
N ARG A 309 -23.51 21.20 -6.63
CA ARG A 309 -24.04 21.98 -5.48
C ARG A 309 -25.35 22.68 -5.78
N SER A 310 -25.55 23.14 -7.02
CA SER A 310 -26.77 23.86 -7.42
C SER A 310 -28.01 22.96 -7.51
N TYR A 311 -27.83 21.65 -7.69
CA TYR A 311 -28.91 20.66 -7.73
C TYR A 311 -29.19 20.00 -6.37
N GLY A 312 -28.48 20.38 -5.30
CA GLY A 312 -28.66 19.82 -3.97
C GLY A 312 -28.08 18.42 -3.77
N LEU A 313 -27.24 17.92 -4.70
CA LEU A 313 -26.59 16.62 -4.61
C LEU A 313 -25.31 16.60 -3.75
N SER A 314 -24.80 17.75 -3.32
CA SER A 314 -23.64 17.83 -2.42
C SER A 314 -24.02 18.53 -1.13
N LYS A 315 -24.74 17.79 -0.28
CA LYS A 315 -24.60 18.02 1.17
C LYS A 315 -23.32 17.34 1.62
N SER A 316 -22.67 17.95 2.61
CA SER A 316 -21.44 17.46 3.25
C SER A 316 -21.41 15.94 3.38
N THR A 317 -20.35 15.35 2.86
CA THR A 317 -20.08 13.93 2.68
C THR A 317 -20.18 13.17 4.01
N GLU A 318 -21.31 12.50 4.25
CA GLU A 318 -21.30 11.22 4.98
C GLU A 318 -21.31 10.14 3.89
N ALA A 319 -20.14 9.87 3.31
CA ALA A 319 -19.99 8.67 2.48
C ALA A 319 -20.21 7.47 3.41
N ALA A 320 -21.15 6.60 3.05
CA ALA A 320 -21.32 5.38 3.82
C ALA A 320 -20.20 4.39 3.44
N ASP A 321 -19.64 3.69 4.42
CA ASP A 321 -18.54 2.72 4.21
C ASP A 321 -18.91 1.57 3.24
N ASP A 322 -20.18 1.46 2.82
CA ASP A 322 -20.71 0.44 1.94
C ASP A 322 -21.04 0.95 0.52
N THR A 323 -20.97 2.26 0.24
CA THR A 323 -21.31 2.86 -1.06
C THR A 323 -20.06 3.21 -1.85
N ILE A 324 -19.59 2.25 -2.65
CA ILE A 324 -18.31 2.35 -3.37
C ILE A 324 -18.50 2.03 -4.85
N ILE A 325 -17.69 2.68 -5.68
CA ILE A 325 -17.52 2.39 -7.10
C ILE A 325 -16.08 1.96 -7.38
N ALA A 326 -15.91 0.91 -8.19
CA ALA A 326 -14.63 0.35 -8.57
C ALA A 326 -14.34 0.60 -10.05
N GLY A 327 -13.18 1.14 -10.39
CA GLY A 327 -12.73 1.30 -11.78
C GLY A 327 -11.32 0.76 -11.99
N THR A 328 -11.00 0.41 -13.23
CA THR A 328 -9.66 -0.04 -13.63
C THR A 328 -8.88 1.12 -14.27
N LEU A 329 -7.91 1.69 -13.56
CA LEU A 329 -7.08 2.81 -14.05
C LEU A 329 -6.15 2.39 -15.19
N LEU A 330 -5.47 1.25 -15.04
CA LEU A 330 -4.62 0.64 -16.06
C LEU A 330 -4.96 -0.85 -16.16
N GLY A 331 -5.32 -1.32 -17.35
CA GLY A 331 -5.64 -2.73 -17.62
C GLY A 331 -4.47 -3.51 -18.21
N ILE A 332 -4.67 -4.83 -18.37
CA ILE A 332 -3.71 -5.87 -18.80
C ILE A 332 -2.94 -5.54 -20.11
N GLY A 333 -3.36 -4.53 -20.89
CA GLY A 333 -2.69 -4.08 -22.11
C GLY A 333 -1.55 -3.07 -21.90
N ALA A 334 -1.42 -2.48 -20.71
CA ALA A 334 -0.34 -1.57 -20.38
C ALA A 334 0.78 -2.32 -19.64
N SER A 335 1.87 -2.59 -20.37
CA SER A 335 3.20 -3.01 -19.90
C SER A 335 3.49 -4.51 -19.68
N SER A 336 4.47 -4.99 -20.46
CA SER A 336 5.28 -6.19 -20.18
C SER A 336 6.04 -6.04 -18.87
N ILE A 337 5.38 -6.21 -17.72
CA ILE A 337 6.04 -6.33 -16.42
C ILE A 337 6.05 -7.80 -16.05
N SER A 338 7.24 -8.41 -16.09
CA SER A 338 7.43 -9.80 -15.69
C SER A 338 6.99 -10.02 -14.23
N VAL A 339 6.46 -11.20 -13.91
CA VAL A 339 5.95 -11.56 -12.57
C VAL A 339 6.99 -11.37 -11.44
N LEU A 340 8.29 -11.42 -11.77
CA LEU A 340 9.39 -11.11 -10.85
C LEU A 340 9.49 -9.62 -10.52
N ASN A 341 9.16 -8.73 -11.45
CA ASN A 341 9.12 -7.28 -11.23
C ASN A 341 7.93 -6.85 -10.37
N MET A 342 6.86 -7.63 -10.26
CA MET A 342 5.68 -7.28 -9.45
C MET A 342 5.91 -7.42 -7.94
N ILE A 343 6.72 -8.40 -7.51
CA ILE A 343 7.18 -8.48 -6.11
C ILE A 343 8.05 -7.25 -5.81
N SER A 344 8.97 -6.91 -6.72
CA SER A 344 9.78 -5.69 -6.64
C SER A 344 8.93 -4.42 -6.63
N LEU A 345 7.87 -4.31 -7.45
CA LEU A 345 6.94 -3.17 -7.45
C LEU A 345 6.11 -3.12 -6.16
N SER A 346 5.66 -4.23 -5.59
CA SER A 346 4.93 -4.23 -4.32
C SER A 346 5.80 -3.74 -3.15
N LEU A 347 7.08 -4.15 -3.13
CA LEU A 347 8.08 -3.69 -2.17
C LEU A 347 8.51 -2.24 -2.45
N SER A 348 8.64 -1.83 -3.72
CA SER A 348 9.04 -0.48 -4.13
C SER A 348 7.91 0.54 -3.98
N LEU A 349 6.66 0.20 -4.28
CA LEU A 349 5.49 1.04 -3.96
C LEU A 349 5.37 1.22 -2.45
N SER A 350 5.62 0.18 -1.66
CA SER A 350 5.63 0.23 -0.18
C SER A 350 6.59 1.29 0.34
N LEU A 351 7.82 1.36 -0.20
CA LEU A 351 8.83 2.35 0.18
C LEU A 351 8.65 3.75 -0.46
N SER A 352 8.38 3.86 -1.76
CA SER A 352 8.33 5.17 -2.45
C SER A 352 7.22 6.08 -1.95
N LEU A 353 6.06 5.53 -1.58
CA LEU A 353 4.92 6.33 -1.07
C LEU A 353 5.00 6.61 0.45
N HIS A 354 5.74 5.80 1.23
CA HIS A 354 6.01 6.12 2.64
C HIS A 354 6.97 7.31 2.78
N CYS A 355 7.86 7.51 1.80
CA CYS A 355 8.75 8.68 1.75
C CYS A 355 7.96 10.00 1.64
N GLU A 356 6.80 10.01 0.96
CA GLU A 356 5.94 11.19 0.86
C GLU A 356 5.16 11.52 2.15
N GLN A 357 4.88 10.53 3.01
CA GLN A 357 4.23 10.77 4.31
C GLN A 357 5.24 11.13 5.43
N GLY A 358 6.53 10.83 5.25
CA GLY A 358 7.58 11.05 6.24
C GLY A 358 8.62 12.12 5.90
N GLY A 359 8.57 12.71 4.71
CA GLY A 359 9.51 13.73 4.24
C GLY A 359 8.94 15.14 4.35
N ASN A 360 9.74 16.09 4.84
CA ASN A 360 9.44 17.51 4.68
C ASN A 360 9.07 17.79 3.22
N ILE A 361 7.80 18.17 3.00
CA ILE A 361 7.31 18.69 1.74
C ILE A 361 8.36 19.68 1.23
N TYR A 362 8.95 19.41 0.07
CA TYR A 362 9.65 20.43 -0.69
C TYR A 362 8.65 21.57 -0.88
N LYS A 363 8.75 22.60 -0.04
CA LYS A 363 7.91 23.79 -0.08
C LYS A 363 8.02 24.37 -1.48
N LEU A 364 6.99 24.15 -2.30
CA LEU A 364 6.83 24.91 -3.51
C LEU A 364 6.49 26.35 -3.07
N PRO A 365 7.10 27.38 -3.68
CA PRO A 365 6.85 28.78 -3.32
C PRO A 365 5.38 29.23 -3.45
N ALA A 366 4.52 28.40 -4.03
CA ALA A 366 3.09 28.65 -4.18
C ALA A 366 2.28 28.46 -2.88
N ASP A 367 2.75 27.64 -1.94
CA ASP A 367 2.01 27.34 -0.70
C ASP A 367 1.93 28.53 0.25
N ASP A 368 2.95 29.40 0.25
CA ASP A 368 2.97 30.61 1.06
C ASP A 368 2.03 31.70 0.49
N VAL A 369 1.70 31.65 -0.80
CA VAL A 369 0.76 32.60 -1.43
C VAL A 369 -0.69 32.26 -1.09
N LEU A 370 -1.04 30.98 -1.02
CA LEU A 370 -2.41 30.51 -0.71
C LEU A 370 -2.82 30.73 0.75
N ARG A 371 -1.86 30.75 1.70
CA ARG A 371 -2.13 31.09 3.11
C ARG A 371 -2.54 32.54 3.32
N SER A 372 -2.18 33.45 2.42
CA SER A 372 -2.50 34.89 2.55
C SER A 372 -3.97 35.22 2.32
N TYR A 373 -4.75 34.32 1.69
CA TYR A 373 -6.17 34.54 1.35
C TYR A 373 -7.16 33.85 2.29
N GLY A 374 -6.72 33.26 3.40
CA GLY A 374 -7.63 32.74 4.45
C GLY A 374 -8.49 31.52 4.04
N LEU A 375 -8.19 30.86 2.92
CA LEU A 375 -8.88 29.65 2.51
C LEU A 375 -8.25 28.42 3.17
N SER A 376 -8.54 28.22 4.45
CA SER A 376 -8.20 27.00 5.17
C SER A 376 -9.46 26.32 5.70
N LYS A 377 -9.47 24.99 5.57
CA LYS A 377 -10.48 23.98 5.96
C LYS A 377 -11.45 23.53 4.86
N SER A 378 -11.03 22.50 4.13
CA SER A 378 -11.90 21.36 3.78
C SER A 378 -11.02 20.18 3.33
N THR A 379 -10.35 19.51 4.26
CA THR A 379 -9.53 18.33 3.96
C THR A 379 -9.82 17.33 5.06
N GLU A 380 -10.72 16.40 4.79
CA GLU A 380 -10.96 15.17 5.58
C GLU A 380 -12.00 14.29 4.87
N ALA A 381 -12.89 14.85 4.04
CA ALA A 381 -13.96 14.09 3.38
C ALA A 381 -13.63 13.54 1.97
N ALA A 382 -12.39 13.71 1.49
CA ALA A 382 -11.96 13.32 0.13
C ALA A 382 -10.90 12.21 0.11
N ASP A 383 -10.62 11.60 1.27
CA ASP A 383 -9.36 10.88 1.49
C ASP A 383 -9.48 9.35 1.46
N ASP A 384 -10.66 8.73 1.39
CA ASP A 384 -10.80 7.27 1.62
C ASP A 384 -10.81 6.40 0.35
N THR A 385 -10.21 6.88 -0.74
CA THR A 385 -9.99 6.07 -1.94
C THR A 385 -9.02 4.93 -1.63
N ILE A 386 -9.30 3.74 -2.17
CA ILE A 386 -8.41 2.57 -2.07
C ILE A 386 -7.83 2.28 -3.44
N ILE A 387 -6.52 2.10 -3.51
CA ILE A 387 -5.80 1.69 -4.72
C ILE A 387 -5.28 0.26 -4.52
N ALA A 388 -5.51 -0.59 -5.51
CA ALA A 388 -5.08 -1.99 -5.50
C ALA A 388 -4.29 -2.33 -6.76
N GLY A 389 -3.05 -2.83 -6.58
CA GLY A 389 -2.22 -3.34 -7.67
C GLY A 389 -2.32 -4.86 -7.78
N THR A 390 -2.67 -5.37 -8.96
CA THR A 390 -2.92 -6.80 -9.19
C THR A 390 -1.73 -7.55 -9.74
N LEU A 391 -1.72 -8.88 -9.58
CA LEU A 391 -0.70 -9.76 -10.11
C LEU A 391 -0.56 -9.69 -11.65
N LEU A 392 -1.62 -9.29 -12.36
CA LEU A 392 -1.62 -9.14 -13.82
C LEU A 392 -1.17 -7.74 -14.29
N GLY A 393 -0.78 -6.86 -13.36
CA GLY A 393 -0.30 -5.51 -13.66
C GLY A 393 -1.41 -4.45 -13.69
N SER A 394 -2.66 -4.83 -13.41
CA SER A 394 -3.77 -3.89 -13.38
C SER A 394 -3.76 -3.04 -12.11
N ILE A 395 -4.26 -1.81 -12.21
CA ILE A 395 -4.49 -0.92 -11.06
C ILE A 395 -5.99 -0.69 -10.92
N PHE A 396 -6.55 -1.10 -9.79
CA PHE A 396 -7.94 -0.84 -9.42
C PHE A 396 -8.01 0.35 -8.46
N VAL A 397 -9.03 1.18 -8.64
CA VAL A 397 -9.38 2.31 -7.77
C VAL A 397 -10.78 2.06 -7.24
N PHE A 398 -10.94 2.12 -5.92
CA PHE A 398 -12.22 2.05 -5.23
C PHE A 398 -12.48 3.39 -4.58
N ALA A 399 -13.47 4.12 -5.10
CA ALA A 399 -13.81 5.45 -4.62
C ALA A 399 -15.13 5.39 -3.83
N PRO A 400 -15.18 5.95 -2.61
CA PRO A 400 -16.44 6.14 -1.91
C PRO A 400 -17.32 7.16 -2.64
N ILE A 401 -18.61 6.89 -2.71
CA ILE A 401 -19.64 7.77 -3.28
C ILE A 401 -20.78 7.95 -2.29
N SER A 402 -21.60 9.00 -2.46
CA SER A 402 -22.79 9.18 -1.61
C SER A 402 -23.85 8.11 -1.90
N ARG A 403 -24.77 7.91 -0.96
CA ARG A 403 -25.85 6.93 -1.09
C ARG A 403 -26.81 7.28 -2.22
N GLU A 404 -27.11 8.55 -2.39
CA GLU A 404 -27.96 9.05 -3.48
C GLU A 404 -27.32 8.79 -4.85
N GLU A 405 -26.01 9.02 -4.97
CA GLU A 405 -25.26 8.72 -6.20
C GLU A 405 -25.18 7.22 -6.46
N TYR A 406 -24.97 6.43 -5.42
CA TYR A 406 -24.97 4.98 -5.52
C TYR A 406 -26.29 4.44 -6.07
N GLU A 407 -27.43 4.85 -5.51
CA GLU A 407 -28.76 4.39 -5.95
C GLU A 407 -29.04 4.79 -7.41
N LEU A 408 -28.63 6.01 -7.80
CA LEU A 408 -28.76 6.49 -9.18
C LEU A 408 -27.92 5.63 -10.15
N LEU A 409 -26.65 5.41 -9.82
CA LEU A 409 -25.72 4.67 -10.68
C LEU A 409 -26.03 3.17 -10.69
N GLU A 410 -26.52 2.60 -9.60
CA GLU A 410 -27.00 1.21 -9.57
C GLU A 410 -28.14 1.01 -10.59
N ALA A 411 -29.08 1.95 -10.65
CA ALA A 411 -30.17 1.91 -11.63
C ALA A 411 -29.67 2.03 -13.08
N VAL A 412 -28.64 2.84 -13.33
CA VAL A 412 -28.00 2.97 -14.65
C VAL A 412 -27.25 1.69 -15.03
N GLN A 413 -26.44 1.14 -14.12
CA GLN A 413 -25.72 -0.11 -14.33
C GLN A 413 -26.67 -1.27 -14.65
N ALA A 414 -27.79 -1.39 -13.93
CA ALA A 414 -28.80 -2.42 -14.18
C ALA A 414 -29.39 -2.35 -15.61
N LYS A 415 -29.45 -1.16 -16.21
CA LYS A 415 -29.90 -0.96 -17.59
C LYS A 415 -28.78 -1.26 -18.60
N LEU A 416 -27.55 -0.82 -18.33
CA LEU A 416 -26.39 -1.09 -19.18
C LEU A 416 -26.10 -2.58 -19.34
N VAL A 417 -26.19 -3.35 -18.25
CA VAL A 417 -25.91 -4.79 -18.25
C VAL A 417 -26.80 -5.58 -19.21
N VAL A 418 -28.03 -5.12 -19.45
CA VAL A 418 -29.01 -5.80 -20.32
C VAL A 418 -29.19 -5.14 -21.69
N HIS A 419 -28.69 -3.92 -21.88
CA HIS A 419 -28.89 -3.18 -23.11
C HIS A 419 -28.00 -3.76 -24.24
N PRO A 420 -28.52 -4.00 -25.46
CA PRO A 420 -27.78 -4.72 -26.51
C PRO A 420 -26.42 -4.14 -26.92
N LEU A 421 -26.22 -2.82 -26.72
CA LEU A 421 -24.94 -2.16 -27.06
C LEU A 421 -23.84 -2.34 -26.01
N THR A 422 -24.20 -2.68 -24.78
CA THR A 422 -23.29 -2.69 -23.61
C THR A 422 -23.33 -4.01 -22.84
N ALA A 423 -24.27 -4.90 -23.19
CA ALA A 423 -24.39 -6.22 -22.59
C ALA A 423 -23.11 -7.06 -22.80
N PRO A 424 -22.71 -7.89 -21.83
CA PRO A 424 -21.55 -8.76 -21.95
C PRO A 424 -21.56 -9.59 -23.24
N VAL A 425 -20.48 -9.51 -24.02
CA VAL A 425 -20.38 -10.10 -25.39
C VAL A 425 -20.67 -11.60 -25.42
N LEU A 426 -20.23 -12.33 -24.39
CA LEU A 426 -20.44 -13.79 -24.28
C LEU A 426 -21.75 -14.18 -23.59
N GLY A 427 -22.60 -13.20 -23.24
CA GLY A 427 -23.84 -13.44 -22.50
C GLY A 427 -23.65 -13.85 -21.05
N ASN A 428 -22.46 -13.62 -20.48
CA ASN A 428 -22.19 -13.89 -19.06
C ASN A 428 -23.06 -12.99 -18.16
N ASP A 429 -23.53 -13.52 -17.04
CA ASP A 429 -24.22 -12.73 -16.03
C ASP A 429 -23.21 -11.84 -15.28
N HIS A 430 -23.33 -10.52 -15.48
CA HIS A 430 -22.48 -9.52 -14.82
C HIS A 430 -22.60 -9.56 -13.30
N LYS A 431 -23.81 -9.74 -12.77
CA LYS A 431 -24.10 -9.76 -11.34
C LYS A 431 -23.53 -11.01 -10.68
N GLU A 432 -23.55 -12.14 -11.38
CA GLU A 432 -22.89 -13.37 -10.95
C GLU A 432 -21.37 -13.21 -10.95
N PHE A 433 -20.80 -12.63 -12.02
CA PHE A 433 -19.36 -12.41 -12.14
C PHE A 433 -18.82 -11.51 -11.02
N ARG A 434 -19.38 -10.30 -10.85
CA ARG A 434 -18.94 -9.34 -9.82
C ARG A 434 -19.30 -9.75 -8.39
N GLY A 435 -20.33 -10.58 -8.23
CA GLY A 435 -20.77 -11.10 -6.94
C GLY A 435 -20.13 -12.43 -6.53
N ARG A 436 -19.19 -12.97 -7.31
CA ARG A 436 -18.54 -14.24 -7.01
C ARG A 436 -17.86 -14.16 -5.64
N GLU A 437 -18.01 -15.21 -4.85
CA GLU A 437 -17.45 -15.34 -3.49
C GLU A 437 -17.97 -14.33 -2.44
N SER A 438 -18.89 -13.45 -2.82
CA SER A 438 -19.56 -12.55 -1.89
C SER A 438 -20.78 -13.25 -1.25
N PRO A 439 -20.96 -13.16 0.08
CA PRO A 439 -22.20 -13.54 0.74
C PRO A 439 -23.38 -12.74 0.17
N SER A 440 -24.56 -13.35 0.10
CA SER A 440 -25.77 -12.72 -0.45
C SER A 440 -26.26 -11.47 0.30
N GLN A 441 -25.68 -11.15 1.46
CA GLN A 441 -26.09 -10.05 2.35
C GLN A 441 -25.20 -8.79 2.25
N ALA A 442 -24.06 -8.84 1.55
CA ALA A 442 -23.16 -7.68 1.43
C ALA A 442 -23.64 -6.69 0.37
N THR A 443 -23.48 -5.39 0.64
CA THR A 443 -23.70 -4.33 -0.36
C THR A 443 -22.74 -4.53 -1.52
N LYS A 444 -23.19 -4.31 -2.75
CA LYS A 444 -22.37 -4.54 -3.94
C LYS A 444 -21.57 -3.28 -4.27
N ILE A 445 -20.31 -3.43 -4.60
CA ILE A 445 -19.55 -2.32 -5.17
C ILE A 445 -19.97 -2.15 -6.64
N LEU A 446 -20.19 -0.90 -7.07
CA LEU A 446 -20.55 -0.59 -8.46
C LEU A 446 -19.36 -0.80 -9.39
N ASP A 447 -19.63 -1.26 -10.61
CA ASP A 447 -18.66 -1.50 -11.66
C ASP A 447 -18.52 -0.22 -12.51
N GLY A 448 -17.52 0.58 -12.19
CA GLY A 448 -17.16 1.81 -12.88
C GLY A 448 -16.80 1.59 -14.35
N ASP A 449 -16.21 0.44 -14.71
CA ASP A 449 -15.89 0.12 -16.11
C ASP A 449 -17.17 -0.16 -16.91
N MET A 450 -18.15 -0.84 -16.30
CA MET A 450 -19.48 -1.01 -16.90
C MET A 450 -20.21 0.33 -17.04
N LEU A 451 -20.14 1.18 -16.03
CA LEU A 451 -20.77 2.50 -16.03
C LEU A 451 -20.13 3.48 -17.02
N ALA A 452 -18.81 3.42 -17.20
CA ALA A 452 -18.07 4.26 -18.13
C ALA A 452 -18.52 4.07 -19.59
N GLN A 453 -18.98 2.87 -19.96
CA GLN A 453 -19.54 2.62 -21.30
C GLN A 453 -20.70 3.56 -21.65
N PHE A 454 -21.45 4.06 -20.65
CA PHE A 454 -22.51 5.03 -20.90
C PHE A 454 -21.99 6.33 -21.51
N LEU A 455 -20.78 6.77 -21.12
CA LEU A 455 -20.14 7.98 -21.65
C LEU A 455 -19.67 7.79 -23.10
N GLU A 456 -19.45 6.55 -23.54
CA GLU A 456 -19.07 6.22 -24.92
C GLU A 456 -20.26 6.20 -25.89
N LEU A 457 -21.49 6.14 -25.38
CA LEU A 457 -22.71 6.12 -26.17
C LEU A 457 -23.08 7.50 -26.70
N THR A 458 -23.67 7.55 -27.90
CA THR A 458 -24.28 8.79 -28.42
C THR A 458 -25.49 9.20 -27.56
N ASN A 459 -25.83 10.50 -27.55
CA ASN A 459 -27.00 11.02 -26.82
C ASN A 459 -28.29 10.20 -27.07
N ARG A 460 -28.58 9.81 -28.32
CA ARG A 460 -29.76 9.00 -28.65
C ARG A 460 -29.70 7.59 -28.04
N GLN A 461 -28.51 7.00 -27.97
CA GLN A 461 -28.31 5.69 -27.36
C GLN A 461 -28.40 5.78 -25.83
N GLN A 462 -27.88 6.84 -25.23
CA GLN A 462 -28.02 7.10 -23.79
C GLN A 462 -29.50 7.25 -23.39
N GLU A 463 -30.29 8.01 -24.14
CA GLU A 463 -31.74 8.12 -23.93
C GLU A 463 -32.44 6.75 -24.06
N SER A 464 -32.03 5.94 -25.03
CA SER A 464 -32.53 4.57 -25.21
C SER A 464 -32.23 3.67 -24.01
N VAL A 465 -31.00 3.72 -23.49
CA VAL A 465 -30.60 2.99 -22.26
C VAL A 465 -31.47 3.43 -21.10
N LEU A 466 -31.61 4.74 -20.84
CA LEU A 466 -32.39 5.25 -19.72
C LEU A 466 -33.89 4.95 -19.85
N SER A 467 -34.40 4.80 -21.07
CA SER A 467 -35.80 4.42 -21.35
C SER A 467 -36.07 2.92 -21.20
N THR A 468 -35.02 2.09 -21.04
CA THR A 468 -35.17 0.63 -20.89
C THR A 468 -35.86 0.32 -19.54
N PRO A 469 -36.92 -0.51 -19.51
CA PRO A 469 -37.58 -0.92 -18.27
C PRO A 469 -36.59 -1.61 -17.33
N GLN A 470 -36.63 -1.31 -16.03
CA GLN A 470 -35.79 -2.00 -15.06
C GLN A 470 -36.16 -3.51 -15.03
N PRO A 471 -35.17 -4.41 -15.02
CA PRO A 471 -35.43 -5.83 -14.80
C PRO A 471 -36.04 -6.02 -13.40
N SER A 472 -37.20 -6.67 -13.31
CA SER A 472 -37.85 -6.97 -12.03
C SER A 472 -36.97 -7.91 -11.19
N PRO A 473 -36.79 -7.68 -9.88
CA PRO A 473 -36.08 -8.62 -9.02
C PRO A 473 -36.85 -9.95 -8.97
N SER A 474 -36.14 -11.05 -9.25
CA SER A 474 -36.69 -12.40 -9.16
C SER A 474 -37.17 -12.71 -7.73
N SER A 475 -38.32 -13.36 -7.67
CA SER A 475 -39.12 -13.72 -6.51
C SER A 475 -38.34 -14.04 -5.22
N LEU A 476 -38.57 -13.24 -4.17
CA LEU A 476 -38.97 -13.68 -2.82
C LEU A 476 -39.31 -12.44 -1.96
N LYS A 477 -40.54 -12.45 -1.42
CA LYS A 477 -41.18 -11.49 -0.49
C LYS A 477 -41.78 -10.21 -1.11
N ALA A 478 -43.03 -10.35 -1.52
CA ALA A 478 -43.98 -9.26 -1.60
C ALA A 478 -44.23 -8.66 -0.20
N SER A 479 -43.73 -7.45 0.06
CA SER A 479 -44.38 -6.41 0.86
C SER A 479 -43.47 -5.19 0.97
N SER A 480 -43.67 -4.20 0.10
CA SER A 480 -43.67 -2.77 0.43
C SER A 480 -44.06 -2.00 -0.84
N LYS A 481 -44.84 -0.94 -0.67
CA LYS A 481 -45.29 -0.06 -1.77
C LYS A 481 -44.05 0.56 -2.43
N GLN A 482 -43.69 0.12 -3.63
CA GLN A 482 -42.72 0.81 -4.47
C GLN A 482 -43.34 2.14 -4.92
N CYS A 483 -42.83 3.25 -4.36
CA CYS A 483 -42.98 4.55 -5.00
C CYS A 483 -42.25 4.51 -6.35
N PRO A 484 -42.83 5.05 -7.44
CA PRO A 484 -42.12 5.16 -8.70
C PRO A 484 -40.90 6.06 -8.50
N SER A 485 -39.71 5.53 -8.78
CA SER A 485 -38.50 6.35 -8.80
C SER A 485 -38.66 7.48 -9.83
N PRO A 486 -38.16 8.70 -9.53
CA PRO A 486 -38.22 9.79 -10.48
C PRO A 486 -37.50 9.40 -11.78
N PRO A 487 -37.95 9.90 -12.95
CA PRO A 487 -37.30 9.60 -14.22
C PRO A 487 -35.85 10.08 -14.16
N LEU A 488 -34.90 9.17 -14.45
CA LEU A 488 -33.48 9.47 -14.53
C LEU A 488 -33.25 10.55 -15.59
N MET A 489 -32.86 11.75 -15.17
CA MET A 489 -32.56 12.84 -16.10
C MET A 489 -31.18 12.61 -16.72
N LEU A 490 -31.12 12.56 -18.05
CA LEU A 490 -29.88 12.29 -18.79
C LEU A 490 -28.72 13.20 -18.35
N HIS A 491 -28.97 14.51 -18.22
CA HIS A 491 -27.92 15.46 -17.84
C HIS A 491 -27.33 15.17 -16.46
N GLN A 492 -28.14 14.71 -15.50
CA GLN A 492 -27.69 14.38 -14.14
C GLN A 492 -26.80 13.14 -14.16
N VAL A 493 -27.19 12.13 -14.94
CA VAL A 493 -26.43 10.88 -15.08
C VAL A 493 -25.08 11.15 -15.74
N VAL A 494 -25.05 11.93 -16.83
CA VAL A 494 -23.79 12.26 -17.53
C VAL A 494 -22.84 13.04 -16.63
N GLN A 495 -23.31 14.10 -15.97
CA GLN A 495 -22.45 14.92 -15.09
C GLN A 495 -21.89 14.11 -13.92
N LEU A 496 -22.71 13.24 -13.32
CA LEU A 496 -22.24 12.37 -12.24
C LEU A 496 -21.19 11.37 -12.73
N LEU A 497 -21.44 10.73 -13.87
CA LEU A 497 -20.52 9.77 -14.46
C LEU A 497 -19.20 10.41 -14.89
N GLU A 498 -19.21 11.63 -15.43
CA GLU A 498 -17.99 12.38 -15.73
C GLU A 498 -17.18 12.61 -14.46
N ARG A 499 -17.81 13.08 -13.37
CA ARG A 499 -17.14 13.29 -12.07
C ARG A 499 -16.52 11.99 -11.54
N VAL A 500 -17.29 10.90 -11.56
CA VAL A 500 -16.82 9.57 -11.13
C VAL A 500 -15.69 9.07 -12.01
N HIS A 501 -15.79 9.23 -13.32
CA HIS A 501 -14.75 8.81 -14.27
C HIS A 501 -13.43 9.52 -13.97
N TYR A 502 -13.44 10.83 -13.73
CA TYR A 502 -12.24 11.58 -13.31
C TYR A 502 -11.71 11.21 -11.93
N ALA A 503 -12.53 10.64 -11.04
CA ALA A 503 -12.06 10.16 -9.74
C ALA A 503 -11.39 8.78 -9.84
N LEU A 504 -11.72 8.01 -10.87
CA LEU A 504 -11.21 6.66 -11.11
C LEU A 504 -10.02 6.62 -12.10
N HIS A 505 -9.93 7.62 -12.98
CA HIS A 505 -8.96 7.72 -14.09
C HIS A 505 -8.26 9.08 -14.10
#